data_AF-A0A3B8MF96-F1
#
_entry.id   AF-A0A3B8MF96-F1
#
_cell.length_a   1.000
_cell.length_b   1.000
_cell.length_c   1.000
_cell.angle_alpha   90.00
_cell.angle_beta   90.00
_cell.angle_gamma   90.00
#
_symmetry.space_group_name_H-M   'P 1'
#
loop_
_entity.id
_entity.type
_entity.pdbx_description
1 polymer ?
#
loop_
_entity_poly.entity_id
_entity_poly.type
_entity_poly.pdbx_seq_one_letter_code
_entity_poly.pdbx_strand_id
1 'polypeptide(L)'
;MTDQTTEKPLSGFEVRVGDYEVPERAEDYLLQVLRSGRLSHGPFSKAFELAFGERHGAHYTAFCNSGTSALHTAIACLKEIDGWEDGDEILVPAVT
;
A
#
# COMPACT_ATOMS: atom_id res chain seq x y z
N MET A 1 -2.16 34.90 16.99
CA MET A 1 -2.86 35.52 15.83
C MET A 1 -2.63 34.58 14.66
N THR A 2 -3.50 33.64 14.33
CA THR A 2 -4.92 33.46 14.61
C THR A 2 -5.19 32.19 15.42
N ASP A 3 -6.03 32.39 16.43
CA ASP A 3 -6.76 31.37 17.18
C ASP A 3 -7.61 30.57 16.18
N GLN A 4 -7.23 29.32 15.92
CA GLN A 4 -8.17 28.39 15.29
C GLN A 4 -9.16 28.00 16.36
N THR A 5 -10.23 28.78 16.40
CA THR A 5 -11.48 28.47 17.08
C THR A 5 -11.76 26.98 16.97
N THR A 6 -11.51 26.26 18.07
CA THR A 6 -12.13 24.98 18.36
C THR A 6 -13.63 25.24 18.44
N GLU A 7 -14.29 25.29 17.28
CA GLU A 7 -15.73 25.23 17.20
C GLU A 7 -16.15 23.91 17.82
N LYS A 8 -16.99 24.02 18.85
CA LYS A 8 -17.63 22.89 19.51
C LYS A 8 -18.28 22.01 18.43
N PRO A 9 -18.02 20.69 18.38
CA PRO A 9 -18.61 19.84 17.37
C PRO A 9 -20.13 20.00 17.39
N LEU A 10 -20.71 20.22 16.20
CA LEU A 10 -22.15 20.25 16.01
C LEU A 10 -22.74 18.97 16.63
N SER A 11 -23.80 19.09 17.44
CA SER A 11 -24.45 17.94 18.05
C SER A 11 -25.13 17.11 16.97
N GLY A 12 -24.40 16.13 16.42
CA GLY A 12 -24.83 15.26 15.32
C GLY A 12 -23.75 14.24 14.97
N PHE A 13 -24.15 13.16 14.31
CA PHE A 13 -23.24 12.12 13.83
C PHE A 13 -22.40 12.67 12.66
N GLU A 14 -21.07 12.59 12.80
CA GLU A 14 -20.10 13.03 11.78
C GLU A 14 -19.68 11.83 10.93
N VAL A 15 -19.90 11.91 9.61
CA VAL A 15 -19.39 10.91 8.65
C VAL A 15 -18.08 11.41 8.08
N ARG A 16 -16.98 10.75 8.43
CA ARG A 16 -15.64 11.05 7.91
C ARG A 16 -15.34 10.22 6.67
N VAL A 17 -14.35 10.64 5.89
CA VAL A 17 -13.89 9.97 4.67
C VAL A 17 -12.46 9.49 4.89
N GLY A 18 -12.19 8.21 4.59
CA GLY A 18 -10.85 7.64 4.70
C GLY A 18 -10.43 7.25 6.12
N ASP A 19 -11.38 7.13 7.04
CA ASP A 19 -11.12 6.56 8.36
C ASP A 19 -10.65 5.10 8.26
N TYR A 20 -9.82 4.71 9.23
CA TYR A 20 -9.38 3.35 9.42
C TYR A 20 -9.58 2.94 10.87
N GLU A 21 -10.33 1.87 11.09
CA GLU A 21 -10.43 1.21 12.40
C GLU A 21 -9.43 0.06 12.44
N VAL A 22 -8.53 0.09 13.42
CA VAL A 22 -7.54 -0.97 13.63
C VAL A 22 -8.27 -2.23 14.10
N PRO A 23 -8.23 -3.35 13.36
CA PRO A 23 -8.79 -4.61 13.84
C PRO A 23 -7.97 -5.13 15.03
N GLU A 24 -8.61 -5.76 16.01
CA GLU A 24 -7.95 -6.34 17.20
C GLU A 24 -6.71 -7.17 16.85
N ARG A 25 -6.83 -8.00 15.81
CA ARG A 25 -5.76 -8.88 15.34
C ARG A 25 -4.54 -8.14 14.77
N ALA A 26 -4.67 -6.87 14.38
CA ALA A 26 -3.55 -6.09 13.86
C ALA A 26 -2.53 -5.76 14.97
N GLU A 27 -2.99 -5.53 16.20
CA GLU A 27 -2.10 -5.29 17.35
C GLU A 27 -1.27 -6.53 17.68
N ASP A 28 -1.89 -7.71 17.66
CA ASP A 28 -1.20 -8.98 17.86
C ASP A 28 -0.07 -9.20 16.86
N TYR A 29 -0.32 -8.92 15.57
CA TYR A 29 0.69 -9.04 14.54
C TYR A 29 1.79 -7.99 14.68
N LEU A 30 1.44 -6.75 15.05
CA LEU A 30 2.43 -5.71 15.31
C LEU A 30 3.38 -6.11 16.45
N LEU A 31 2.86 -6.63 17.55
CA LEU A 31 3.67 -7.12 18.67
C LEU A 31 4.57 -8.30 18.27
N GLN A 32 4.09 -9.19 17.40
CA GLN A 32 4.92 -10.29 16.87
C GLN A 32 6.06 -9.76 15.99
N VAL A 33 5.80 -8.77 15.12
CA VAL A 33 6.85 -8.12 14.32
C VAL A 33 7.90 -7.46 15.23
N LEU A 34 7.47 -6.69 16.22
CA LEU A 34 8.37 -6.04 17.18
C LEU A 34 9.24 -7.06 17.93
N ARG A 35 8.64 -8.13 18.44
CA ARG A 35 9.34 -9.21 19.16
C ARG A 35 10.29 -10.01 18.26
N SER A 36 10.02 -10.08 16.96
CA SER A 36 10.91 -10.77 16.01
C SER A 36 12.24 -10.04 15.76
N GLY A 37 12.33 -8.74 16.08
CA GLY A 37 13.48 -7.91 15.77
C GLY A 37 13.68 -7.62 14.28
N ARG A 38 12.76 -8.04 13.40
CA ARG A 38 12.80 -7.82 11.95
C ARG A 38 11.65 -6.90 11.53
N LEU A 39 11.91 -5.59 11.57
CA LEU A 39 10.88 -4.56 11.29
C LEU A 39 10.64 -4.30 9.80
N SER A 40 11.66 -4.50 8.96
CA SER A 40 11.55 -4.34 7.50
C SER A 40 11.06 -5.64 6.85
N HIS A 41 11.33 -5.82 5.55
CA HIS A 41 11.00 -7.04 4.82
C HIS A 41 11.48 -8.30 5.58
N GLY A 42 10.57 -9.25 5.74
CA GLY A 42 10.76 -10.41 6.61
C GLY A 42 9.62 -11.42 6.48
N PRO A 43 9.46 -12.32 7.48
CA PRO A 43 8.50 -13.42 7.42
C PRO A 43 7.06 -12.97 7.17
N PHE A 44 6.64 -11.85 7.74
CA PHE A 44 5.29 -11.30 7.54
C PHE A 44 5.06 -10.78 6.13
N SER A 45 6.04 -10.07 5.55
CA SER A 45 5.98 -9.63 4.14
C SER A 45 5.90 -10.84 3.19
N LYS A 46 6.73 -11.87 3.44
CA LYS A 46 6.71 -13.10 2.63
C LYS A 46 5.40 -13.87 2.75
N ALA A 47 4.84 -13.96 3.96
CA ALA A 47 3.54 -14.59 4.17
C ALA A 47 2.42 -13.82 3.45
N PHE A 48 2.47 -12.48 3.49
CA PHE A 48 1.54 -11.63 2.74
C PHE A 48 1.66 -11.86 1.24
N GLU A 49 2.88 -11.84 0.69
CA GLU A 49 3.15 -12.11 -0.73
C GLU A 49 2.53 -13.43 -1.18
N LEU A 50 2.82 -14.53 -0.47
CA LEU A 50 2.26 -15.85 -0.79
C LEU A 50 0.72 -15.85 -0.77
N ALA A 51 0.12 -15.35 0.31
CA ALA A 51 -1.34 -15.31 0.44
C ALA A 51 -2.00 -14.39 -0.61
N PHE A 52 -1.35 -13.29 -0.95
CA PHE A 52 -1.82 -12.37 -1.99
C PHE A 52 -1.76 -13.02 -3.37
N GLY A 53 -0.68 -13.76 -3.65
CA GLY A 53 -0.50 -14.49 -4.90
C GLY A 53 -1.55 -15.57 -5.08
N GLU A 54 -1.76 -16.41 -4.06
CA GLU A 54 -2.81 -17.43 -4.05
C GLU A 54 -4.20 -16.83 -4.31
N ARG A 55 -4.53 -15.71 -3.66
CA ARG A 55 -5.83 -15.04 -3.84
C ARG A 55 -6.04 -14.51 -5.26
N HIS A 56 -4.98 -14.09 -5.96
CA HIS A 56 -5.07 -13.51 -7.31
C HIS A 56 -4.66 -14.50 -8.42
N GLY A 57 -4.35 -15.75 -8.08
CA GLY A 57 -3.84 -16.73 -9.06
C GLY A 57 -2.48 -16.37 -9.64
N ALA A 58 -1.69 -15.55 -8.95
CA ALA A 58 -0.37 -15.14 -9.41
C ALA A 58 0.69 -16.14 -8.93
N HIS A 59 1.59 -16.55 -9.84
CA HIS A 59 2.69 -17.46 -9.51
C HIS A 59 3.80 -16.79 -8.70
N TYR A 60 4.00 -15.49 -8.92
CA TYR A 60 4.98 -14.65 -8.23
C TYR A 60 4.33 -13.37 -7.74
N THR A 61 4.82 -12.85 -6.61
CA THR A 61 4.36 -11.61 -5.99
C THR A 61 5.52 -10.89 -5.34
N ALA A 62 5.53 -9.56 -5.42
CA ALA A 62 6.48 -8.71 -4.73
C ALA A 62 5.72 -7.62 -3.97
N PHE A 63 5.92 -7.56 -2.66
CA PHE A 63 5.34 -6.52 -1.83
C PHE A 63 6.13 -5.22 -1.99
N CYS A 64 5.40 -4.13 -2.25
CA CYS A 64 5.97 -2.79 -2.37
C CYS A 64 5.41 -1.87 -1.28
N ASN A 65 6.14 -0.81 -0.96
CA ASN A 65 5.71 0.18 0.02
C ASN A 65 4.53 1.05 -0.43
N SER A 66 4.18 1.01 -1.72
CA SER A 66 3.10 1.79 -2.33
C SER A 66 2.74 1.23 -3.71
N GLY A 67 1.55 1.61 -4.21
CA GLY A 67 1.14 1.32 -5.58
C GLY A 67 2.04 2.01 -6.63
N THR A 68 2.51 3.23 -6.34
CA THR A 68 3.43 3.96 -7.24
C THR A 68 4.75 3.23 -7.42
N SER A 69 5.34 2.71 -6.33
CA SER A 69 6.57 1.92 -6.43
C SER A 69 6.34 0.61 -7.19
N ALA A 70 5.20 -0.06 -6.96
CA ALA A 70 4.85 -1.27 -7.70
C ALA A 70 4.74 -1.00 -9.21
N LEU A 71 4.04 0.07 -9.60
CA LEU A 71 3.88 0.45 -11.00
C LEU A 71 5.21 0.88 -11.64
N HIS A 72 6.04 1.62 -10.91
CA HIS A 72 7.37 2.02 -11.39
C HIS A 72 8.27 0.81 -11.66
N THR A 73 8.31 -0.16 -10.74
CA THR A 73 9.05 -1.40 -10.95
C THR A 73 8.48 -2.22 -12.11
N ALA A 74 7.16 -2.33 -12.23
CA ALA A 74 6.51 -3.05 -13.32
C ALA A 74 6.88 -2.45 -14.70
N ILE A 75 6.82 -1.12 -14.84
CA ILE A 75 7.19 -0.44 -16.09
C ILE A 75 8.67 -0.62 -16.40
N ALA A 76 9.55 -0.53 -15.39
CA ALA A 76 10.98 -0.79 -15.58
C ALA A 76 11.24 -2.22 -16.09
N CYS A 77 10.53 -3.22 -15.54
CA CYS A 77 10.64 -4.59 -16.03
C CYS A 77 10.15 -4.74 -17.47
N LEU A 78 9.02 -4.12 -17.83
CA LEU A 78 8.50 -4.16 -19.22
C LEU A 78 9.47 -3.50 -20.20
N LYS A 79 10.02 -2.32 -19.84
CA LYS A 79 11.03 -1.63 -20.65
C LYS A 79 12.24 -2.52 -20.95
N GLU A 80 12.74 -3.25 -19.94
CA GLU A 80 13.87 -4.17 -20.11
C GLU A 80 13.52 -5.42 -20.93
N ILE A 81 12.34 -6.02 -20.71
CA ILE A 81 11.93 -7.28 -21.35
C ILE A 81 11.56 -7.06 -22.82
N ASP A 82 10.86 -5.97 -23.11
CA ASP A 82 10.35 -5.66 -24.46
C ASP A 82 11.27 -4.68 -25.22
N GLY A 83 12.35 -4.21 -24.60
CA GLY A 83 13.37 -3.36 -25.23
C GLY A 83 12.88 -1.95 -25.56
N TRP A 84 12.07 -1.34 -24.69
CA TRP A 84 11.54 0.01 -24.93
C TRP A 84 12.63 1.07 -24.88
N GLU A 85 12.52 2.06 -25.75
CA GLU A 85 13.43 3.19 -25.83
C GLU A 85 12.84 4.45 -25.16
N ASP A 86 13.71 5.42 -24.89
CA ASP A 86 13.25 6.73 -24.46
C ASP A 86 12.45 7.38 -25.59
N GLY A 87 11.18 7.67 -25.33
CA GLY A 87 10.24 8.18 -26.33
C GLY A 87 9.07 7.24 -26.63
N ASP A 88 9.14 5.98 -26.19
CA ASP A 88 8.02 5.05 -26.28
C ASP A 88 6.84 5.49 -25.40
N GLU A 89 5.62 5.21 -25.87
CA GLU A 89 4.39 5.73 -25.29
C GLU A 89 3.65 4.68 -24.43
N ILE A 90 3.16 5.11 -23.27
CA ILE A 90 2.30 4.31 -22.40
C ILE A 90 0.92 4.97 -22.34
N LEU A 91 -0.09 4.26 -22.83
CA LEU A 91 -1.47 4.74 -22.77
C LEU A 91 -2.02 4.63 -21.34
N VAL A 92 -2.62 5.72 -20.87
CA VAL A 92 -3.24 5.80 -19.54
C VAL A 92 -4.63 6.43 -19.65
N PRO A 93 -5.57 6.14 -18.73
CA PRO A 93 -6.83 6.86 -18.69
C PRO A 93 -6.60 8.35 -18.36
N ALA A 94 -7.45 9.23 -18.88
CA ALA A 94 -7.37 10.67 -18.63
C ALA A 94 -7.70 11.05 -17.16
N VAL A 95 -8.32 10.14 -16.41
CA VAL A 95 -8.69 10.31 -15.00
C VAL A 95 -8.36 9.02 -14.26
N THR A 96 -7.68 9.15 -13.11
CA THR A 96 -7.26 8.06 -12.21
C THR A 96 -8.00 8.13 -10.89
#